data_AF-A0A822E384-F1
#
_entry.id   AF-A0A822E384-F1
#
_cell.length_a   1.000
_cell.length_b   1.000
_cell.length_c   1.000
_cell.angle_alpha   90.00
_cell.angle_beta   90.00
_cell.angle_gamma   90.00
#
_symmetry.space_group_name_H-M   'P 1'
#
loop_
_entity.id
_entity.type
_entity.pdbx_description
1 polymer ?
#
loop_
_entity_poly.entity_id
_entity_poly.type
_entity_poly.pdbx_seq_one_letter_code
_entity_poly.pdbx_strand_id
1 'polypeptide(L)'
;ALADKLFCNDTDKSACKTDKPTPNTFGYFTGNCNQSLEDETIKVCEMEGWCPEELSESIDYMMNSTDLENFTIFLKTMVTFSLFKRNLRNIQETTNFSCRFDGTAHTADCAIIRRGCI
;
A
#
# COMPACT_ATOMS: atom_id res chain seq x y z
N ALA A 1 -21.28 -8.93 6.74
CA ALA A 1 -21.79 -8.65 5.38
C ALA A 1 -20.90 -9.24 4.28
N LEU A 2 -19.56 -9.13 4.34
CA LEU A 2 -18.63 -9.75 3.37
C LEU A 2 -17.97 -11.05 3.87
N ALA A 3 -17.77 -11.20 5.18
CA ALA A 3 -17.33 -12.46 5.77
C ALA A 3 -18.33 -13.62 5.51
N ASP A 4 -19.61 -13.29 5.38
CA ASP A 4 -20.70 -14.26 5.23
C ASP A 4 -20.70 -15.02 3.88
N LYS A 5 -19.88 -14.62 2.90
CA LYS A 5 -19.79 -15.28 1.58
C LYS A 5 -18.60 -16.23 1.42
N LEU A 6 -17.67 -16.25 2.38
CA LEU A 6 -16.54 -17.17 2.37
C LEU A 6 -16.84 -18.46 3.14
N PHE A 7 -17.69 -18.37 4.17
CA PHE A 7 -18.07 -19.50 5.00
C PHE A 7 -19.05 -20.43 4.29
N CYS A 8 -18.89 -21.73 4.55
CA CYS A 8 -19.75 -22.77 4.00
C CYS A 8 -19.98 -23.88 5.01
N ASN A 9 -21.05 -24.66 4.81
CA ASN A 9 -21.35 -25.84 5.60
C ASN A 9 -21.48 -27.06 4.68
N ASP A 10 -21.34 -28.28 5.22
CA ASP A 10 -21.44 -29.50 4.42
C ASP A 10 -22.81 -29.68 3.75
N THR A 11 -23.86 -29.14 4.37
CA THR A 11 -25.24 -29.19 3.91
C THR A 11 -25.60 -28.10 2.90
N ASP A 12 -24.90 -26.96 2.92
CA ASP A 12 -25.14 -25.84 2.01
C ASP A 12 -23.83 -25.34 1.41
N LYS A 13 -23.58 -25.80 0.18
CA LYS A 13 -22.43 -25.40 -0.66
C LYS A 13 -22.83 -24.42 -1.76
N SER A 14 -24.04 -23.85 -1.70
CA SER A 14 -24.52 -22.93 -2.74
C SER A 14 -23.64 -21.69 -2.85
N ALA A 15 -23.09 -21.22 -1.73
CA ALA A 15 -22.16 -20.10 -1.66
C ALA A 15 -20.83 -20.34 -2.40
N CYS A 16 -20.37 -21.59 -2.49
CA CYS A 16 -19.10 -21.94 -3.13
C CYS A 16 -19.23 -22.14 -4.65
N LYS A 17 -20.45 -22.14 -5.20
CA LYS A 17 -20.68 -22.38 -6.64
C LYS A 17 -20.86 -21.03 -7.33
N THR A 18 -19.77 -20.46 -7.81
CA THR A 18 -19.83 -19.24 -8.63
C THR A 18 -18.99 -19.45 -9.90
N ASP A 19 -19.62 -19.25 -11.05
CA ASP A 19 -19.02 -19.28 -12.40
C ASP A 19 -18.28 -17.96 -12.74
N LYS A 20 -18.24 -17.04 -11.79
CA LYS A 20 -17.71 -15.68 -11.89
C LYS A 20 -16.80 -15.41 -10.70
N PRO A 21 -15.85 -14.47 -10.83
CA PRO A 21 -15.07 -14.03 -9.69
C PRO A 21 -16.02 -13.39 -8.67
N THR A 22 -15.98 -13.85 -7.43
CA THR A 22 -16.78 -13.26 -6.36
C THR A 22 -16.23 -11.86 -6.07
N PRO A 23 -17.08 -10.82 -5.97
CA PRO A 23 -16.59 -9.48 -5.64
C PRO A 23 -15.82 -9.51 -4.31
N ASN A 24 -14.59 -8.97 -4.32
CA ASN A 24 -13.67 -8.90 -3.19
C ASN A 24 -13.02 -10.24 -2.77
N THR A 25 -12.94 -11.24 -3.65
CA THR A 25 -12.04 -12.41 -3.50
C THR A 25 -10.90 -12.35 -4.50
N PHE A 26 -9.71 -12.85 -4.15
CA PHE A 26 -8.54 -12.89 -5.06
C PHE A 26 -8.51 -14.13 -5.97
N GLY A 27 -9.63 -14.85 -6.09
CA GLY A 27 -9.75 -16.08 -6.87
C GLY A 27 -11.18 -16.45 -7.27
N TYR A 28 -11.30 -17.62 -7.91
CA TYR A 28 -12.56 -18.24 -8.34
C TYR A 28 -12.90 -19.43 -7.45
N PHE A 29 -14.16 -19.56 -7.01
CA PHE A 29 -14.54 -20.72 -6.19
C PHE A 29 -14.66 -22.01 -7.02
N THR A 30 -14.09 -23.10 -6.51
CA THR A 30 -14.13 -24.42 -7.17
C THR A 30 -15.45 -25.16 -6.93
N GLY A 31 -16.26 -24.70 -5.97
CA GLY A 31 -17.47 -25.40 -5.51
C GLY A 31 -17.25 -26.31 -4.31
N ASN A 32 -16.01 -26.49 -3.87
CA ASN A 32 -15.69 -27.29 -2.69
C ASN A 32 -15.77 -26.46 -1.41
N CYS A 33 -16.05 -27.13 -0.30
CA CYS A 33 -16.15 -26.56 1.04
C CYS A 33 -15.20 -27.35 1.94
N ASN A 34 -14.09 -26.73 2.34
CA ASN A 34 -12.98 -27.36 3.06
C ASN A 34 -12.77 -26.66 4.42
N GLN A 35 -12.04 -27.29 5.34
CA GLN A 35 -11.65 -26.62 6.58
C GLN A 35 -10.72 -25.44 6.27
N SER A 36 -10.85 -24.35 7.03
CA SER A 36 -9.92 -23.23 6.91
C SER A 36 -8.51 -23.66 7.33
N LEU A 37 -7.50 -23.08 6.68
CA LEU A 37 -6.09 -23.26 7.05
C LEU A 37 -5.71 -22.47 8.32
N GLU A 38 -6.50 -21.45 8.68
CA GLU A 38 -6.24 -20.60 9.87
C GLU A 38 -6.94 -21.09 11.13
N ASP A 39 -8.14 -21.68 10.98
CA ASP A 39 -8.95 -22.15 12.10
C ASP A 39 -9.75 -23.39 11.67
N GLU A 40 -9.35 -24.56 12.19
CA GLU A 40 -9.95 -25.85 11.83
C GLU A 40 -11.43 -25.98 12.27
N THR A 41 -11.92 -25.07 13.13
CA THR A 41 -13.32 -25.02 13.59
C THR A 41 -14.27 -24.41 12.57
N ILE A 42 -13.75 -23.70 11.56
CA ILE A 42 -14.53 -23.07 10.50
C ILE A 42 -14.28 -23.75 9.15
N LYS A 43 -15.30 -23.72 8.29
CA LYS A 43 -15.24 -24.20 6.91
C LYS A 43 -15.42 -23.05 5.93
N VAL A 44 -14.62 -23.06 4.87
CA VAL A 44 -14.56 -22.03 3.85
C VAL A 44 -14.60 -22.63 2.45
N CYS A 45 -15.09 -21.85 1.49
CA CYS A 45 -15.10 -22.25 0.10
C CYS A 45 -13.67 -22.32 -0.45
N GLU A 46 -13.32 -23.44 -1.09
CA GLU A 46 -12.07 -23.56 -1.82
C GLU A 46 -12.09 -22.64 -3.05
N MET A 47 -10.97 -21.96 -3.29
CA MET A 47 -10.78 -21.10 -4.45
C MET A 47 -9.48 -21.42 -5.18
N GLU A 48 -9.52 -21.22 -6.50
CA GLU A 48 -8.33 -21.10 -7.34
C GLU A 48 -7.92 -19.63 -7.39
N GLY A 49 -6.78 -19.35 -6.76
CA GLY A 49 -6.21 -18.01 -6.65
C GLY A 49 -4.76 -18.09 -6.18
N TRP A 50 -4.22 -16.96 -5.75
CA TRP A 50 -2.91 -16.92 -5.10
C TRP A 50 -3.07 -17.42 -3.66
N CYS A 51 -2.38 -18.51 -3.32
CA CYS A 51 -2.38 -19.09 -1.97
C CYS A 51 -0.98 -18.96 -1.32
N PRO A 52 -0.88 -18.66 -0.02
CA PRO A 52 -1.99 -18.37 0.91
C PRO A 52 -2.66 -17.01 0.64
N GLU A 53 -3.93 -16.88 1.02
CA GLU A 53 -4.69 -15.63 0.89
C GLU A 53 -4.04 -14.51 1.71
N GLU A 54 -4.13 -13.27 1.22
CA GLU A 54 -3.70 -12.11 2.00
C GLU A 54 -4.58 -11.97 3.26
N LEU A 55 -3.97 -12.19 4.42
CA LEU A 55 -4.61 -11.89 5.70
C LEU A 55 -4.94 -10.40 5.74
N SER A 56 -6.20 -10.08 6.02
CA SER A 56 -6.58 -8.70 6.39
C SER A 56 -6.12 -8.43 7.83
N GLU A 57 -4.82 -8.50 8.09
CA GLU A 57 -4.27 -7.97 9.33
C GLU A 57 -4.53 -6.46 9.37
N SER A 58 -4.93 -5.95 10.52
CA SER A 58 -5.04 -4.51 10.68
C SER A 58 -3.66 -3.90 10.41
N ILE A 59 -3.61 -2.89 9.54
CA ILE A 59 -2.41 -2.14 9.15
C ILE A 59 -1.71 -1.47 10.35
N ASP A 60 -2.29 -1.57 11.55
CA ASP A 60 -1.78 -1.00 12.80
C ASP A 60 -0.36 -1.46 13.15
N TYR A 61 0.07 -2.68 12.78
CA TYR A 61 1.40 -3.17 13.16
C TYR A 61 2.55 -2.54 12.33
N MET A 62 2.30 -2.17 11.07
CA MET A 62 3.37 -1.70 10.17
C MET A 62 3.58 -0.17 10.18
N MET A 63 2.66 0.60 10.78
CA MET A 63 2.69 2.06 10.73
C MET A 63 3.48 2.74 11.86
N ASN A 64 4.11 2.00 12.77
CA ASN A 64 4.87 2.56 13.89
C ASN A 64 6.39 2.38 13.71
N SER A 65 6.92 2.75 12.55
CA SER A 65 8.38 2.83 12.38
C SER A 65 8.83 4.28 12.50
N THR A 66 9.46 4.59 13.63
CA THR A 66 10.25 5.81 13.83
C THR A 66 11.28 6.02 12.71
N ASP A 67 11.70 4.94 12.05
CA ASP A 67 12.52 4.99 10.84
C ASP A 67 11.85 5.75 9.71
N LEU A 68 10.53 5.59 9.49
CA LEU A 68 9.77 6.35 8.48
C LEU A 68 9.82 7.86 8.72
N GLU A 69 9.83 8.31 9.97
CA GLU A 69 9.99 9.72 10.32
C GLU A 69 11.39 10.27 10.02
N ASN A 70 12.40 9.38 9.96
CA ASN A 70 13.81 9.72 9.74
C ASN A 70 14.23 9.69 8.27
N PHE A 71 13.41 9.13 7.38
CA PHE A 71 13.72 9.14 5.95
C PHE A 71 13.76 10.56 5.40
N THR A 72 14.61 10.73 4.40
CA THR A 72 14.75 12.00 3.68
C THR A 72 14.24 11.85 2.26
N ILE A 73 13.53 12.88 1.81
CA ILE A 73 13.02 13.03 0.45
C ILE A 73 13.84 14.12 -0.21
N PHE A 74 14.44 13.80 -1.36
CA PHE A 74 15.16 14.77 -2.17
C PHE A 74 14.32 15.18 -3.38
N LEU A 75 13.82 16.42 -3.37
CA LEU A 75 12.90 16.91 -4.38
C LEU A 75 13.64 17.71 -5.48
N LYS A 76 13.82 17.09 -6.65
CA LYS A 76 14.41 17.76 -7.82
C LYS A 76 13.32 18.43 -8.65
N THR A 77 13.24 19.76 -8.64
CA THR A 77 12.27 20.51 -9.45
C THR A 77 12.98 21.31 -10.54
N MET A 78 12.36 21.35 -11.72
CA MET A 78 12.80 22.14 -12.87
C MET A 78 11.58 22.81 -13.49
N VAL A 79 11.67 24.11 -13.73
CA VAL A 79 10.63 24.92 -14.37
C VAL A 79 11.20 25.53 -15.64
N THR A 80 10.46 25.42 -16.74
CA THR A 80 10.86 25.92 -18.05
C THR A 80 9.92 27.04 -18.47
N PHE A 81 10.48 28.20 -18.80
CA PHE A 81 9.77 29.35 -19.33
C PHE A 81 10.03 29.44 -20.84
N SER A 82 9.20 28.77 -21.65
CA SER A 82 9.41 28.60 -23.09
C SER A 82 9.46 29.92 -23.85
N LEU A 83 8.58 30.87 -23.53
CA LEU A 83 8.57 32.22 -24.15
C LEU A 83 9.89 32.96 -23.92
N PHE A 84 10.50 32.80 -22.75
CA PHE A 84 11.75 33.45 -22.37
C PHE A 84 12.99 32.60 -22.68
N LYS A 85 12.81 31.36 -23.18
CA LYS A 85 13.90 30.38 -23.38
C LYS A 85 14.79 30.23 -22.13
N ARG A 86 14.18 30.24 -20.94
CA ARG A 86 14.86 30.12 -19.65
C ARG A 86 14.44 28.83 -18.94
N ASN A 87 15.43 28.17 -18.32
CA ASN A 87 15.22 27.00 -17.47
C ASN A 87 15.72 27.34 -16.07
N LEU A 88 14.88 27.13 -15.07
CA LEU A 88 15.23 27.27 -13.66
C LEU A 88 15.14 25.91 -12.97
N ARG A 89 15.96 25.70 -11.95
CA ARG A 89 15.96 24.51 -11.11
C ARG A 89 16.20 24.92 -9.67
N ASN A 90 15.66 24.16 -8.72
CA ASN A 90 15.87 24.42 -7.29
C ASN A 90 17.26 23.97 -6.78
N ILE A 91 18.02 23.24 -7.60
CA ILE A 91 19.37 22.77 -7.27
C ILE A 91 20.40 23.59 -8.03
N GLN A 92 21.29 24.23 -7.31
CA GLN A 92 22.43 24.96 -7.85
C GLN A 92 23.69 24.10 -7.81
N GLU A 93 24.73 24.51 -8.52
CA GLU A 93 26.02 23.79 -8.50
C GLU A 93 26.69 23.83 -7.12
N THR A 94 26.38 24.87 -6.35
CA THR A 94 26.83 25.09 -4.97
C THR A 94 25.92 24.43 -3.92
N THR A 95 24.88 23.70 -4.33
CA THR A 95 23.95 23.09 -3.38
C THR A 95 24.65 22.07 -2.49
N ASN A 96 24.49 22.24 -1.17
CA ASN A 96 24.99 21.31 -0.18
C ASN A 96 24.02 20.12 -0.01
N PHE A 97 24.39 18.93 -0.47
CA PHE A 97 23.56 17.72 -0.33
C PHE A 97 23.50 17.13 1.09
N SER A 98 24.24 17.70 2.03
CA SER A 98 24.15 17.35 3.46
C SER A 98 23.15 18.24 4.22
N CYS A 99 22.55 19.25 3.58
CA CYS A 99 21.56 20.13 4.21
C CYS A 99 20.26 19.39 4.57
N ARG A 100 19.47 19.92 5.51
CA ARG A 100 18.11 19.46 5.79
C ARG A 100 17.18 20.68 5.92
N PHE A 101 16.04 20.62 5.24
CA PHE A 101 15.00 21.63 5.33
C PHE A 101 14.27 21.53 6.67
N ASP A 102 14.06 22.66 7.34
CA ASP A 102 13.46 22.76 8.67
C ASP A 102 12.24 23.70 8.74
N GLY A 103 11.75 24.17 7.59
CA GLY A 103 10.62 25.10 7.54
C GLY A 103 10.99 26.58 7.77
N THR A 104 12.26 26.90 8.01
CA THR A 104 12.71 28.28 8.23
C THR A 104 13.28 28.93 6.96
N ALA A 105 13.39 30.25 6.97
CA ALA A 105 13.97 31.00 5.86
C ALA A 105 15.46 30.66 5.61
N HIS A 106 16.17 30.16 6.62
CA HIS A 106 17.59 29.83 6.52
C HIS A 106 17.86 28.55 5.72
N THR A 107 16.89 27.64 5.63
CA THR A 107 17.04 26.38 4.91
C THR A 107 16.20 26.35 3.62
N ALA A 108 15.62 27.48 3.20
CA ALA A 108 14.68 27.56 2.09
C ALA A 108 15.25 27.10 0.73
N ASP A 109 16.57 27.11 0.56
CA ASP A 109 17.28 26.62 -0.62
C ASP A 109 17.62 25.11 -0.55
N CYS A 110 17.37 24.47 0.61
CA CYS A 110 17.59 23.05 0.80
C CYS A 110 16.43 22.21 0.25
N ALA A 111 16.72 21.40 -0.76
CA ALA A 111 15.73 20.52 -1.39
C ALA A 111 15.60 19.13 -0.71
N ILE A 112 16.20 18.93 0.45
CA ILE A 112 16.21 17.65 1.18
C ILE A 112 15.36 17.79 2.44
N ILE A 113 14.25 17.09 2.49
CA ILE A 113 13.23 17.21 3.53
C ILE A 113 13.18 15.92 4.33
N ARG A 114 13.12 16.00 5.66
CA ARG A 114 12.84 14.84 6.52
C ARG A 114 11.32 14.63 6.60
N ARG A 115 10.85 13.38 6.48
CA ARG A 115 9.39 13.10 6.48
C ARG A 115 8.68 13.69 7.71
N GLY A 116 9.26 13.57 8.90
CA GLY A 116 8.68 14.13 10.12
C GLY A 116 8.62 15.67 10.20
N CYS A 117 9.13 16.39 9.21
CA CYS A 117 9.11 17.86 9.13
C CYS A 117 8.13 18.40 8.07
N ILE A 118 7.38 17.52 7.40
CA ILE A 118 6.25 17.87 6.52
C ILE A 118 4.97 17.89 7.35
#